data_AF-H8H399-F1
#
_entry.id   AF-H8H399-F1
#
_cell.length_a   1.000
_cell.length_b   1.000
_cell.length_c   1.000
_cell.angle_alpha   90.00
_cell.angle_beta   90.00
_cell.angle_gamma   90.00
#
_symmetry.space_group_name_H-M   'P 1'
#
loop_
_entity.id
_entity.type
_entity.pdbx_description
1 polymer ?
#
loop_
_entity_poly.entity_id
_entity_poly.type
_entity_poly.pdbx_seq_one_letter_code
_entity_poly.pdbx_strand_id
1 'polypeptide(L)'
;MKTFFARYCGNPPGSGTPYESWKERDLQVLADIVRGITLWHTTREKDEPAQLECDWARLEELTEGWTPVLTPYGRGILTHQNCD
;
A
#
# COMPACT_ATOMS: atom_id res chain seq x y z
N MET A 1 14.34 -8.16 -8.10
CA MET A 1 13.05 -7.73 -7.51
C MET A 1 12.29 -8.97 -7.04
N LYS A 2 12.39 -9.35 -5.76
CA LYS A 2 11.38 -10.24 -5.19
C LYS A 2 10.10 -9.41 -5.13
N THR A 3 9.10 -9.82 -5.90
CA THR A 3 7.83 -9.11 -6.09
C THR A 3 7.24 -8.74 -4.74
N PHE A 4 6.68 -7.54 -4.64
CA PHE A 4 5.91 -7.02 -3.50
C PHE A 4 5.03 -8.12 -2.85
N PHE A 5 4.49 -9.02 -3.70
CA PHE A 5 3.68 -10.16 -3.31
C PHE A 5 4.38 -11.45 -2.88
N ALA A 6 5.68 -11.65 -3.14
CA ALA A 6 6.41 -12.81 -2.59
C ALA A 6 6.48 -12.78 -1.05
N ARG A 7 6.25 -11.61 -0.44
CA ARG A 7 6.09 -11.43 1.02
C ARG A 7 4.64 -11.36 1.47
N TYR A 8 3.73 -11.10 0.54
CA TYR A 8 2.31 -10.92 0.79
C TYR A 8 1.59 -12.17 0.28
N CYS A 9 1.53 -13.19 1.14
CA CYS A 9 1.08 -14.55 0.80
C CYS A 9 -0.45 -14.71 0.64
N GLY A 10 -1.22 -13.64 0.48
CA GLY A 10 -2.65 -13.70 0.22
C GLY A 10 -3.04 -12.65 -0.79
N ASN A 11 -3.91 -12.95 -1.75
CA ASN A 11 -4.50 -11.88 -2.54
C ASN A 11 -5.27 -10.95 -1.60
N PRO A 12 -5.31 -9.63 -1.85
CA PRO A 12 -6.34 -8.82 -1.25
C PRO A 12 -7.70 -9.43 -1.59
N PRO A 13 -8.70 -9.25 -0.73
CA PRO A 13 -10.03 -9.77 -1.03
C PRO A 13 -10.37 -9.21 -2.43
N GLY A 14 -10.67 -10.08 -3.40
CA GLY A 14 -11.13 -9.63 -4.71
C GLY A 14 -12.35 -8.72 -4.53
N SER A 15 -12.68 -7.88 -5.51
CA SER A 15 -13.85 -7.00 -5.42
C SER A 15 -15.08 -7.77 -4.91
N GLY A 16 -15.56 -7.44 -3.71
CA GLY A 16 -16.70 -8.11 -3.06
C GLY A 16 -16.37 -9.18 -2.02
N THR A 17 -15.08 -9.45 -1.73
CA THR A 17 -14.69 -10.27 -0.57
C THR A 17 -14.47 -9.35 0.64
N PRO A 18 -15.04 -9.65 1.82
CA PRO A 18 -14.89 -8.76 2.97
C PRO A 18 -13.43 -8.68 3.44
N TYR A 19 -12.91 -7.46 3.64
CA TYR A 19 -11.65 -7.22 4.33
C TYR A 19 -11.67 -7.78 5.77
N GLU A 20 -12.85 -8.08 6.32
CA GLU A 20 -13.08 -8.77 7.60
C GLU A 20 -12.36 -10.13 7.69
N SER A 21 -12.02 -10.73 6.55
CA SER A 21 -11.24 -11.98 6.48
C SER A 21 -9.75 -11.79 6.75
N TRP A 22 -9.25 -10.56 6.68
CA TRP A 22 -7.85 -10.25 6.96
C TRP A 22 -7.59 -10.18 8.44
N LYS A 23 -6.57 -10.92 8.87
CA LYS A 23 -6.11 -10.88 10.25
C LYS A 23 -5.17 -9.69 10.41
N GLU A 24 -5.02 -9.23 11.65
CA GLU A 24 -4.08 -8.17 12.02
C GLU A 24 -2.66 -8.40 11.47
N ARG A 25 -2.22 -9.67 11.42
CA ARG A 25 -0.93 -10.04 10.82
C ARG A 25 -0.82 -9.66 9.33
N ASP A 26 -1.91 -9.77 8.58
CA ASP A 26 -1.93 -9.55 7.13
C ASP A 26 -1.89 -8.03 6.86
N LEU A 27 -2.58 -7.24 7.69
CA LEU A 27 -2.50 -5.77 7.71
C LEU A 27 -1.09 -5.29 8.10
N GLN A 28 -0.46 -5.92 9.10
CA GLN A 28 0.91 -5.57 9.49
C GLN A 28 1.91 -5.85 8.37
N VAL A 29 1.78 -6.98 7.67
CA VAL A 29 2.61 -7.29 6.51
C VAL A 29 2.43 -6.25 5.40
N LEU A 30 1.19 -5.85 5.11
CA LEU A 30 0.92 -4.77 4.15
C LEU A 30 1.61 -3.47 4.56
N ALA A 31 1.47 -3.07 5.83
CA ALA A 31 2.07 -1.86 6.37
C ALA A 31 3.59 -1.86 6.23
N ASP A 32 4.23 -2.99 6.53
CA ASP A 32 5.69 -3.15 6.44
C ASP A 32 6.17 -3.05 4.98
N ILE A 33 5.41 -3.60 4.03
CA ILE A 33 5.73 -3.51 2.62
C ILE A 33 5.58 -2.06 2.13
N VAL A 34 4.45 -1.40 2.45
CA VAL A 34 4.19 -0.01 2.06
C VAL A 34 5.25 0.92 2.63
N ARG A 35 5.62 0.76 3.90
CA ARG A 35 6.69 1.53 4.56
C ARG A 35 8.06 1.33 3.92
N GLY A 36 8.28 0.19 3.27
CA GLY A 36 9.50 -0.11 2.52
C GLY A 36 9.65 0.69 1.22
N ILE A 37 8.59 1.35 0.75
CA ILE A 37 8.63 2.18 -0.46
C ILE A 37 9.08 3.59 -0.09
N THR A 38 10.17 4.05 -0.72
CA THR A 38 10.64 5.42 -0.60
C THR A 38 10.03 6.29 -1.70
N LEU A 39 9.32 7.33 -1.28
CA LEU A 39 8.87 8.42 -2.13
C LEU A 39 9.75 9.64 -1.86
N TRP A 40 10.23 10.31 -2.91
CA TRP A 40 10.95 11.57 -2.73
C TRP A 40 9.96 12.72 -2.57
N HIS A 41 10.03 13.39 -1.41
CA HIS A 41 9.33 14.63 -1.16
C HIS A 41 10.20 15.80 -1.64
N THR A 42 9.90 16.24 -2.85
CA THR A 42 10.48 17.42 -3.50
C THR A 42 9.69 18.66 -3.15
N THR A 43 10.41 19.63 -2.58
CA THR A 43 9.96 21.02 -2.38
C THR A 43 10.77 21.95 -3.28
N ARG A 44 10.52 23.26 -3.25
CA ARG A 44 11.39 24.23 -3.95
C ARG A 44 12.82 24.28 -3.41
N GLU A 45 13.03 23.83 -2.18
CA GLU A 45 14.29 24.03 -1.45
C GLU A 45 15.15 22.77 -1.40
N LYS A 46 14.52 21.59 -1.39
CA LYS A 46 15.20 20.30 -1.20
C LYS A 46 14.34 19.10 -1.61
N ASP A 47 15.03 18.00 -1.84
CA ASP A 47 14.49 16.65 -2.00
C ASP A 47 14.83 15.81 -0.77
N GLU A 48 13.84 15.20 -0.15
CA GLU A 48 14.03 14.32 1.01
C GLU A 48 13.29 12.99 0.84
N PRO A 49 13.88 11.87 1.25
CA PRO A 49 13.19 10.59 1.22
C PRO A 49 12.07 10.58 2.27
N ALA A 50 10.89 10.14 1.88
CA ALA A 50 9.73 9.95 2.74
C ALA A 50 9.20 8.53 2.60
N GLN A 51 8.70 8.00 3.71
CA GLN A 51 8.04 6.71 3.74
C GLN A 51 6.56 6.87 3.44
N LEU A 52 5.99 5.84 2.81
CA LEU A 52 4.56 5.73 2.64
C LEU A 52 3.93 5.06 3.86
N GLU A 53 2.68 5.39 4.12
CA GLU A 53 1.86 4.73 5.14
C GLU A 53 0.55 4.25 4.50
N CYS A 54 -0.04 3.18 5.01
CA CYS A 54 -1.37 2.78 4.57
C CYS A 54 -2.42 3.76 5.08
N ASP A 55 -3.38 4.13 4.22
CA ASP A 55 -4.53 4.93 4.62
C ASP A 55 -5.63 4.00 5.16
N TRP A 56 -5.54 3.64 6.44
CA TRP A 56 -6.48 2.72 7.09
C TRP A 56 -7.91 3.24 7.14
N ALA A 57 -8.12 4.56 7.05
CA ALA A 57 -9.46 5.14 6.96
C ALA A 57 -10.17 4.76 5.65
N ARG A 58 -9.41 4.31 4.63
CA ARG A 58 -9.89 3.88 3.32
C ARG A 58 -9.65 2.39 3.09
N LEU A 59 -9.50 1.60 4.16
CA LEU A 59 -9.22 0.17 4.04
C LEU A 59 -10.25 -0.58 3.17
N GLU A 60 -11.51 -0.14 3.18
CA GLU A 60 -12.58 -0.70 2.34
C GLU A 60 -12.37 -0.49 0.83
N GLU A 61 -11.52 0.45 0.43
CA GLU A 61 -11.16 0.71 -0.98
C GLU A 61 -9.98 -0.14 -1.46
N LEU A 62 -9.33 -0.89 -0.56
CA LEU A 62 -8.24 -1.80 -0.93
C LEU A 62 -8.76 -2.85 -1.91
N THR A 63 -8.06 -3.02 -3.03
CA THR A 63 -8.39 -4.05 -4.02
C THR A 63 -7.19 -4.88 -4.39
N GLU A 64 -7.41 -5.89 -5.23
CA GLU A 64 -6.32 -6.61 -5.86
C GLU A 64 -5.37 -5.70 -6.62
N GLY A 65 -5.83 -4.57 -7.19
CA GLY A 65 -5.13 -3.69 -8.16
C GLY A 65 -4.47 -2.41 -7.58
N TRP A 66 -4.86 -2.00 -6.37
CA TRP A 66 -4.34 -0.78 -5.74
C TRP A 66 -4.56 -0.74 -4.22
N THR A 67 -3.67 0.00 -3.54
CA THR A 67 -3.67 0.20 -2.08
C THR A 67 -3.74 1.68 -1.74
N PRO A 68 -4.71 2.12 -0.90
CA PRO A 68 -4.74 3.49 -0.38
C PRO A 68 -3.54 3.80 0.51
N VAL A 69 -2.90 4.96 0.29
CA VAL A 69 -1.73 5.38 1.07
C VAL A 69 -1.77 6.85 1.45
N LEU A 70 -1.05 7.18 2.52
CA LEU A 70 -0.69 8.54 2.90
C LEU A 70 0.72 8.85 2.40
N THR A 71 0.86 10.04 1.83
CA THR A 71 2.11 10.58 1.32
C THR A 71 2.34 11.99 1.92
N PRO A 72 3.56 12.53 1.86
CA PRO A 72 3.82 13.93 2.22
C PRO A 72 3.00 14.96 1.41
N TYR A 73 2.50 14.57 0.24
CA TYR A 73 1.64 15.40 -0.61
C TYR A 73 0.14 15.22 -0.30
N GLY A 74 -0.19 14.39 0.68
CA GLY A 74 -1.56 14.02 1.04
C GLY A 74 -1.93 12.60 0.61
N ARG A 75 -3.23 12.36 0.44
CA ARG A 75 -3.77 11.04 0.12
C ARG A 75 -3.38 10.62 -1.30
N GLY A 76 -2.98 9.35 -1.43
CA GLY A 76 -2.59 8.76 -2.70
C GLY A 76 -3.07 7.32 -2.84
N ILE A 77 -2.68 6.72 -3.95
CA ILE A 77 -2.90 5.31 -4.24
C ILE A 77 -1.59 4.70 -4.72
N LEU A 78 -1.26 3.51 -4.22
CA LEU A 78 -0.23 2.66 -4.80
C LEU A 78 -0.91 1.72 -5.78
N THR A 79 -0.68 1.95 -7.08
CA THR A 79 -1.06 0.99 -8.11
C THR A 79 0.07 -0.02 -8.28
N HIS A 80 -0.29 -1.20 -8.71
CA HIS A 80 0.69 -2.16 -9.22
C HIS A 80 0.20 -2.66 -10.58
N GLN A 81 1.15 -3.09 -11.40
CA GLN A 81 0.79 -3.85 -12.59
C GLN A 81 0.22 -5.18 -12.13
N ASN A 82 -1.11 -5.28 -12.15
CA ASN A 82 -1.74 -6.58 -12.13
C ASN A 82 -1.49 -7.19 -13.51
N CYS A 83 -0.85 -8.37 -13.56
CA CYS A 83 -0.66 -9.10 -14.80
C CYS A 83 -1.92 -9.94 -15.03
N ASP A 84 -2.95 -9.30 -15.55
CA ASP A 84 -4.08 -9.92 -16.24
C ASP A 84 -4.02 -9.52 -17.73
#